data_AF-A0A846BXX3-F1
#
_entry.id   AF-A0A846BXX3-F1
#
_cell.length_a   1.000
_cell.length_b   1.000
_cell.length_c   1.000
_cell.angle_alpha   90.00
_cell.angle_beta   90.00
_cell.angle_gamma   90.00
#
_symmetry.space_group_name_H-M   'P 1'
#
loop_
_entity.id
_entity.type
_entity.pdbx_description
1 polymer ?
#
loop_
_entity_poly.entity_id
_entity_poly.type
_entity_poly.pdbx_seq_one_letter_code
_entity_poly.pdbx_strand_id
1 'polypeptide(L)'
;MSHQPNIKKIAEIITLVLSLMGGSAYSKTKLVKIVYLLDVIQARKGNKHFSTATYKSYYYGPYSDDIDDAINLLTDFGYVEVGQRTSIDGNTYYTFKLRDTPFFGELSQKEKNDISQDTSQLAALDLKKILDVAYSTKEYDNTQFGEEVKL
;
A
#
# COMPACT_ATOMS: atom_id res chain seq x y z
N MET A 1 -13.79 -20.49 5.05
CA MET A 1 -12.54 -20.64 4.29
C MET A 1 -11.75 -19.35 4.49
N SER A 2 -10.65 -19.40 5.23
CA SER A 2 -9.75 -18.26 5.41
C SER A 2 -9.15 -17.90 4.05
N HIS A 3 -9.43 -16.69 3.58
CA HIS A 3 -8.82 -16.15 2.36
C HIS A 3 -7.36 -15.86 2.67
N GLN A 4 -6.41 -16.54 2.00
CA GLN A 4 -5.00 -16.25 2.18
C GLN A 4 -4.59 -15.07 1.29
N PRO A 5 -3.88 -14.07 1.83
CA PRO A 5 -3.41 -12.94 1.06
C PRO A 5 -2.41 -13.37 0.00
N ASN A 6 -2.54 -12.83 -1.20
CA ASN A 6 -1.61 -13.12 -2.30
C ASN A 6 -0.45 -12.11 -2.27
N ILE A 7 0.62 -12.46 -1.55
CA ILE A 7 1.82 -11.61 -1.38
C ILE A 7 2.43 -11.16 -2.71
N LYS A 8 2.43 -12.02 -3.74
CA LYS A 8 2.95 -11.65 -5.08
C LYS A 8 2.08 -10.58 -5.74
N LYS A 9 0.76 -10.68 -5.61
CA LYS A 9 -0.18 -9.68 -6.13
C LYS A 9 0.02 -8.33 -5.42
N ILE A 10 0.14 -8.36 -4.09
CA ILE A 10 0.44 -7.17 -3.28
C ILE A 10 1.78 -6.56 -3.73
N ALA A 11 2.80 -7.37 -3.97
CA ALA A 11 4.09 -6.92 -4.46
C ALA A 11 3.98 -6.23 -5.84
N GLU A 12 3.24 -6.79 -6.80
CA GLU A 12 3.00 -6.11 -8.09
C GLU A 12 2.28 -4.76 -7.92
N ILE A 13 1.31 -4.67 -6.99
CA ILE A 13 0.61 -3.42 -6.69
C ILE A 13 1.60 -2.40 -6.11
N ILE A 14 2.44 -2.78 -5.15
CA ILE A 14 3.43 -1.90 -4.53
C ILE A 14 4.42 -1.38 -5.57
N THR A 15 4.91 -2.25 -6.46
CA THR A 15 5.79 -1.85 -7.57
C THR A 15 5.10 -0.86 -8.48
N LEU A 16 3.84 -1.11 -8.87
CA LEU A 16 3.08 -0.20 -9.71
C LEU A 16 2.88 1.16 -9.03
N VAL A 17 2.51 1.17 -7.75
CA VAL A 17 2.36 2.40 -6.95
C VAL A 17 3.68 3.16 -6.88
N LEU A 18 4.80 2.49 -6.58
CA LEU A 18 6.12 3.10 -6.55
C LEU A 18 6.51 3.69 -7.91
N SER A 19 6.23 2.99 -9.01
CA SER A 19 6.51 3.49 -10.36
C SER A 19 5.74 4.78 -10.67
N LEU A 20 4.47 4.86 -10.28
CA LEU A 20 3.60 6.02 -10.45
C LEU A 20 4.00 7.20 -9.54
N MET A 21 4.69 6.92 -8.44
CA MET A 21 5.30 7.92 -7.57
C MET A 21 6.68 8.39 -8.07
N GLY A 22 7.09 8.01 -9.30
CA GLY A 22 8.39 8.37 -9.86
C GLY A 22 9.52 7.43 -9.48
N GLY A 23 9.20 6.19 -9.09
CA GLY A 23 10.17 5.14 -8.75
C GLY A 23 10.77 5.28 -7.35
N SER A 24 10.26 6.19 -6.51
CA SER A 24 10.68 6.31 -5.12
C SER A 24 9.55 6.75 -4.19
N ALA A 25 9.58 6.29 -2.95
CA ALA A 25 8.67 6.74 -1.91
C ALA A 25 9.42 7.06 -0.62
N TYR A 26 8.96 8.13 0.02
CA TYR A 26 9.38 8.52 1.35
C TYR A 26 8.33 8.03 2.34
N SER A 27 8.74 7.14 3.24
CA SER A 27 7.92 6.45 4.23
C SER A 27 7.07 5.28 3.72
N LYS A 28 7.22 4.15 4.43
CA LYS A 28 6.40 2.94 4.32
C LYS A 28 4.93 3.25 4.54
N THR A 29 4.65 4.19 5.44
CA THR A 29 3.30 4.59 5.81
C THR A 29 2.51 5.08 4.59
N LYS A 30 3.12 5.88 3.70
CA LYS A 30 2.41 6.37 2.51
C LYS A 30 2.03 5.21 1.59
N LEU A 31 2.94 4.25 1.38
CA LEU A 31 2.68 3.07 0.56
C LEU A 31 1.52 2.23 1.13
N VAL A 32 1.59 1.90 2.43
CA VAL A 32 0.54 1.13 3.12
C VAL A 32 -0.83 1.82 2.97
N LYS A 33 -0.89 3.15 3.16
CA LYS A 33 -2.16 3.88 3.04
C LYS A 33 -2.68 3.92 1.61
N ILE A 34 -1.82 4.05 0.61
CA ILE A 34 -2.26 4.02 -0.79
C ILE A 34 -2.86 2.64 -1.13
N VAL A 35 -2.19 1.55 -0.75
CA VAL A 35 -2.69 0.19 -1.01
C VAL A 35 -4.04 -0.04 -0.31
N TYR A 36 -4.17 0.39 0.95
CA TYR A 36 -5.44 0.39 1.68
C TYR A 36 -6.54 1.15 0.95
N LEU A 37 -6.26 2.38 0.51
CA LEU A 37 -7.25 3.23 -0.15
C LEU A 37 -7.69 2.66 -1.51
N LEU A 38 -6.79 1.99 -2.24
CA LEU A 38 -7.15 1.28 -3.45
C LEU A 38 -8.18 0.17 -3.19
N ASP A 39 -8.02 -0.59 -2.11
CA ASP A 39 -9.00 -1.63 -1.75
C ASP A 39 -10.32 -1.02 -1.26
N VAL A 40 -10.29 0.06 -0.48
CA VAL A 40 -11.49 0.81 -0.08
C VAL A 40 -12.26 1.32 -1.30
N ILE A 41 -11.56 1.85 -2.31
CA ILE A 41 -12.19 2.31 -3.56
C ILE A 41 -12.92 1.16 -4.24
N GLN A 42 -12.30 -0.03 -4.31
CA GLN A 42 -12.92 -1.21 -4.92
C GLN A 42 -14.11 -1.72 -4.11
N ALA A 43 -13.98 -1.81 -2.79
CA ALA A 43 -15.05 -2.19 -1.87
C ALA A 43 -16.29 -1.32 -2.07
N ARG A 44 -16.10 0.01 -2.14
CA ARG A 44 -17.18 0.97 -2.37
C ARG A 44 -17.81 0.87 -3.77
N LYS A 45 -17.06 0.38 -4.76
CA LYS A 45 -17.57 0.04 -6.10
C LYS A 45 -18.28 -1.33 -6.15
N GLY A 46 -18.30 -2.10 -5.04
CA GLY A 46 -18.81 -3.47 -5.00
C GLY A 46 -17.94 -4.48 -5.74
N ASN A 47 -16.69 -4.12 -6.03
CA ASN A 47 -15.72 -4.95 -6.73
C ASN A 47 -14.86 -5.75 -5.75
N LYS A 48 -14.18 -6.79 -6.25
CA LYS A 48 -13.12 -7.45 -5.49
C LYS A 48 -11.99 -6.46 -5.21
N HIS A 49 -11.42 -6.56 -4.00
CA HIS A 49 -10.22 -5.83 -3.59
C HIS A 49 -9.06 -6.14 -4.53
N PHE A 50 -8.17 -5.17 -4.74
CA PHE A 50 -6.98 -5.37 -5.56
C PHE A 50 -5.96 -6.21 -4.79
N SER A 51 -5.61 -5.81 -3.58
CA SER A 51 -4.48 -6.40 -2.85
C SER A 51 -4.88 -7.66 -2.09
N THR A 52 -6.16 -7.81 -1.74
CA THR A 52 -6.67 -8.86 -0.83
C THR A 52 -5.97 -8.91 0.52
N ALA A 53 -5.21 -7.87 0.88
CA ALA A 53 -4.50 -7.77 2.14
C ALA A 53 -5.50 -7.65 3.30
N THR A 54 -5.12 -8.22 4.44
CA THR A 54 -5.83 -8.03 5.70
C THR A 54 -5.30 -6.79 6.38
N TYR A 55 -6.21 -5.88 6.71
CA TYR A 55 -5.89 -4.63 7.40
C TYR A 55 -6.35 -4.71 8.84
N LYS A 56 -5.51 -4.23 9.76
CA LYS A 56 -5.82 -4.08 11.18
C LYS A 56 -5.78 -2.61 11.56
N SER A 57 -6.63 -2.22 12.49
CA SER A 57 -6.69 -0.87 13.03
C SER A 57 -5.53 -0.64 14.01
N TYR A 58 -4.74 0.40 13.78
CA TYR A 58 -3.67 0.84 14.69
C TYR A 58 -3.80 2.33 14.96
N TYR A 59 -3.17 2.85 16.01
CA TYR A 59 -3.20 4.29 16.34
C TYR A 59 -2.74 5.21 15.19
N TYR A 60 -1.94 4.68 14.27
CA TYR A 60 -1.48 5.36 13.07
C TYR A 60 -2.25 4.91 11.81
N GLY A 61 -3.50 4.52 11.97
CA GLY A 61 -4.41 4.11 10.90
C GLY A 61 -4.31 2.63 10.51
N PRO A 62 -4.95 2.24 9.40
CA PRO A 62 -4.98 0.86 8.94
C PRO A 62 -3.59 0.37 8.53
N TYR A 63 -3.20 -0.80 8.98
CA TYR A 63 -1.90 -1.41 8.73
C TYR A 63 -2.07 -2.87 8.32
N SER A 64 -1.14 -3.42 7.54
CA SER A 64 -1.19 -4.80 7.07
C SER A 64 0.18 -5.43 7.13
N ASP A 65 0.25 -6.60 7.77
CA ASP A 65 1.44 -7.45 7.80
C ASP A 65 1.76 -7.98 6.38
N ASP A 66 0.74 -8.23 5.56
CA ASP A 66 0.88 -8.74 4.20
C ASP A 66 1.62 -7.76 3.27
N ILE A 67 1.45 -6.46 3.52
CA ILE A 67 2.18 -5.40 2.79
C ILE A 67 3.66 -5.42 3.19
N ASP A 68 3.97 -5.67 4.46
CA ASP A 68 5.35 -5.79 4.91
C ASP A 68 6.02 -7.04 4.31
N ASP A 69 5.31 -8.17 4.26
CA ASP A 69 5.79 -9.39 3.60
C ASP A 69 6.02 -9.18 2.10
N ALA A 70 5.14 -8.42 1.43
CA ALA A 70 5.32 -8.07 0.02
C ALA A 70 6.51 -7.14 -0.21
N ILE A 71 6.75 -6.17 0.68
CA ILE A 71 7.96 -5.33 0.63
C ILE A 71 9.21 -6.17 0.84
N ASN A 72 9.22 -7.06 1.83
CA ASN A 72 10.34 -7.95 2.11
C ASN A 72 10.65 -8.82 0.89
N LEU A 73 9.62 -9.41 0.27
CA LEU A 73 9.75 -10.15 -0.98
C LEU A 73 10.44 -9.31 -2.06
N LEU A 74 9.96 -8.09 -2.31
CA LEU A 74 10.55 -7.20 -3.31
C LEU A 74 12.01 -6.84 -3.01
N THR A 75 12.37 -6.70 -1.74
CA THR A 75 13.73 -6.40 -1.31
C THR A 75 14.66 -7.60 -1.41
N ASP A 76 14.21 -8.78 -0.98
CA ASP A 76 14.99 -10.02 -1.04
C ASP A 76 15.36 -10.40 -2.48
N PHE A 77 14.45 -10.14 -3.42
CA PHE A 77 14.69 -10.35 -4.85
C PHE A 77 15.37 -9.15 -5.56
N GLY A 78 15.68 -8.06 -4.84
CA GLY A 78 16.41 -6.92 -5.38
C GLY A 78 15.59 -5.96 -6.26
N TYR A 79 14.26 -6.11 -6.31
CA TYR A 79 13.36 -5.23 -7.06
C TYR A 79 13.18 -3.87 -6.38
N VAL A 80 13.21 -3.83 -5.05
CA VAL A 80 13.08 -2.61 -4.24
C VAL A 80 14.22 -2.51 -3.24
N GLU A 81 14.94 -1.40 -3.29
CA GLU A 81 15.92 -1.05 -2.28
C GLU A 81 15.24 -0.27 -1.15
N VAL A 82 15.49 -0.70 0.10
CA VAL A 82 15.04 -0.01 1.31
C VAL A 82 16.25 0.65 1.96
N GLY A 83 16.20 1.97 2.06
CA GLY A 83 17.18 2.78 2.77
C GLY A 83 16.60 3.37 4.05
N GLN A 84 17.47 3.80 4.95
CA GLN A 84 17.12 4.63 6.11
C GLN A 84 17.73 6.02 5.92
N ARG A 85 16.97 7.05 6.26
CA ARG A 85 17.46 8.42 6.32
C ARG A 85 17.05 9.04 7.64
N THR A 86 17.94 9.83 8.21
CA THR A 86 17.65 10.62 9.41
C THR A 86 17.39 12.05 8.97
N SER A 87 16.26 12.63 9.40
CA SER A 87 15.99 14.04 9.19
C SER A 87 16.93 14.91 10.03
N ILE A 88 16.98 16.20 9.72
CA ILE A 88 17.76 17.19 10.48
C ILE A 88 17.33 17.19 11.96
N ASP A 89 16.05 16.91 12.23
CA ASP A 89 15.47 16.84 13.57
C ASP A 89 15.71 15.49 14.28
N GLY A 90 16.52 14.60 13.70
CA GLY A 90 16.87 13.29 14.28
C GLY A 90 15.86 12.17 14.02
N ASN A 91 14.77 12.42 13.29
CA ASN A 91 13.77 11.39 12.99
C ASN A 91 14.25 10.47 11.86
N THR A 92 14.34 9.18 12.14
CA THR A 92 14.69 8.18 11.12
C THR A 92 13.45 7.74 10.36
N TYR A 93 13.51 7.78 9.04
CA TYR A 93 12.47 7.31 8.14
C TYR A 93 13.03 6.39 7.07
N TYR A 94 12.18 5.48 6.59
CA TYR A 94 12.51 4.56 5.51
C TYR A 94 12.26 5.20 4.15
N THR A 95 13.17 4.96 3.21
CA THR A 95 13.05 5.32 1.80
C THR A 95 12.99 4.06 0.96
N PHE A 96 12.11 4.05 -0.02
CA PHE A 96 11.92 2.93 -0.95
C PHE A 96 12.31 3.40 -2.34
N LYS A 97 13.15 2.64 -3.03
CA LYS A 97 13.56 2.94 -4.40
C LYS A 97 13.34 1.72 -5.27
N LEU A 98 12.56 1.90 -6.33
CA LEU A 98 12.36 0.88 -7.33
C LEU A 98 13.65 0.71 -8.14
N ARG A 99 14.14 -0.54 -8.22
CA ARG A 99 15.32 -0.92 -9.00
C ARG A 99 14.93 -1.61 -10.30
N ASP A 100 13.91 -2.45 -10.24
CA ASP A 100 13.34 -3.14 -11.39
C ASP A 100 11.85 -3.48 -11.13
N THR A 101 11.10 -3.77 -12.19
CA THR A 101 9.68 -4.09 -12.13
C THR A 101 9.49 -5.61 -12.25
N PRO A 102 9.14 -6.33 -11.18
CA PRO A 102 8.86 -7.76 -11.28
C PRO A 102 7.61 -8.00 -12.13
N PHE A 103 7.58 -9.17 -12.78
CA PHE A 103 6.39 -9.73 -13.39
C PHE A 103 6.08 -11.06 -12.70
N PHE A 104 5.14 -11.04 -11.76
CA PHE A 104 4.60 -12.23 -11.10
C PHE A 104 3.35 -12.77 -11.81
N GLY A 105 2.72 -11.97 -12.67
CA GLY A 105 1.57 -12.37 -13.48
C GLY A 105 0.23 -12.38 -12.72
N GLU A 106 0.15 -11.64 -11.61
CA GLU A 106 -0.98 -11.66 -10.68
C GLU A 106 -2.02 -10.56 -10.95
N LEU A 107 -1.62 -9.50 -11.64
CA LEU A 107 -2.47 -8.40 -12.10
C LEU A 107 -2.77 -8.51 -13.60
N SER A 108 -4.05 -8.55 -13.93
CA SER A 108 -4.54 -8.37 -15.30
C SER A 108 -4.26 -6.96 -15.81
N GLN A 109 -4.23 -6.77 -17.14
CA GLN A 109 -4.04 -5.43 -17.73
C GLN A 109 -5.13 -4.43 -17.29
N LYS A 110 -6.37 -4.91 -17.11
CA LYS A 110 -7.47 -4.10 -16.61
C LYS A 110 -7.18 -3.61 -15.18
N GLU A 111 -6.77 -4.51 -14.28
CA GLU A 111 -6.40 -4.12 -12.91
C GLU A 111 -5.25 -3.13 -12.89
N LYS A 112 -4.21 -3.33 -13.72
CA LYS A 112 -3.09 -2.38 -13.84
C LYS A 112 -3.57 -0.98 -14.25
N ASN A 113 -4.49 -0.91 -15.20
CA ASN A 113 -5.06 0.37 -15.65
C ASN A 113 -5.90 1.03 -14.55
N ASP A 114 -6.79 0.26 -13.90
CA ASP A 114 -7.66 0.75 -12.83
C ASP A 114 -6.82 1.26 -11.63
N ILE A 115 -5.82 0.48 -11.20
CA ILE A 115 -4.87 0.88 -10.14
C ILE A 115 -4.10 2.13 -10.54
N SER A 116 -3.65 2.24 -11.79
CA SER A 116 -2.88 3.40 -12.25
C SER A 116 -3.71 4.68 -12.22
N GLN A 117 -4.98 4.60 -12.63
CA GLN A 117 -5.92 5.71 -12.58
C GLN A 117 -6.17 6.16 -11.14
N ASP A 118 -6.53 5.23 -10.26
CA ASP A 118 -6.87 5.53 -8.87
C ASP A 118 -5.62 6.01 -8.08
N THR A 119 -4.46 5.40 -8.33
CA THR A 119 -3.18 5.78 -7.69
C THR A 119 -2.70 7.15 -8.10
N SER A 120 -2.87 7.55 -9.37
CA SER A 120 -2.38 8.87 -9.84
C SER A 120 -2.98 10.03 -9.03
N GLN A 121 -4.26 9.90 -8.63
CA GLN A 121 -4.94 10.88 -7.79
C GLN A 121 -4.40 10.88 -6.35
N LEU A 122 -4.10 9.70 -5.80
CA LEU A 122 -3.58 9.53 -4.44
C LEU A 122 -2.10 9.92 -4.33
N ALA A 123 -1.28 9.54 -5.30
CA ALA A 123 0.17 9.77 -5.30
C ALA A 123 0.52 11.27 -5.24
N ALA A 124 -0.29 12.10 -5.88
CA ALA A 124 -0.17 13.55 -5.91
C ALA A 124 -0.43 14.22 -4.54
N LEU A 125 -1.10 13.54 -3.62
CA LEU A 125 -1.37 14.06 -2.28
C LEU A 125 -0.12 13.94 -1.40
N ASP A 126 0.09 14.92 -0.51
CA ASP A 126 1.12 14.80 0.52
C ASP A 126 0.76 13.70 1.55
N LEU A 127 1.74 13.31 2.37
CA LEU A 127 1.54 12.26 3.37
C LEU A 127 0.41 12.63 4.35
N LYS A 128 0.34 13.88 4.80
CA LYS A 128 -0.67 14.33 5.77
C LYS A 128 -2.08 14.11 5.21
N LYS A 129 -2.31 14.52 3.97
CA LYS A 129 -3.60 14.37 3.31
C LYS A 129 -3.95 12.90 3.07
N ILE A 130 -2.98 12.05 2.75
CA ILE A 130 -3.19 10.60 2.64
C ILE A 130 -3.61 9.98 3.97
N LEU A 131 -2.99 10.40 5.08
CA LEU A 131 -3.38 9.95 6.41
C LEU A 131 -4.79 10.40 6.77
N ASP A 132 -5.12 11.68 6.54
CA ASP A 132 -6.46 12.22 6.80
C ASP A 132 -7.54 11.44 6.04
N VAL A 133 -7.29 11.13 4.76
CA VAL A 133 -8.23 10.34 3.94
C VAL A 133 -8.34 8.90 4.46
N ALA A 134 -7.24 8.24 4.78
CA ALA A 134 -7.26 6.88 5.31
C ALA A 134 -8.02 6.79 6.65
N TYR A 135 -7.82 7.76 7.54
CA TYR A 135 -8.40 7.73 8.89
C TYR A 135 -9.87 8.13 8.90
N SER A 136 -10.32 8.89 7.90
CA SER A 136 -11.72 9.29 7.74
C SER A 136 -12.55 8.28 6.92
N THR A 137 -11.97 7.14 6.54
CA THR A 137 -12.73 6.08 5.90
C THR A 137 -13.72 5.47 6.90
N LYS A 138 -15.00 5.31 6.50
CA LYS A 138 -16.02 4.64 7.33
C LYS A 138 -15.60 3.21 7.71
N GLU A 139 -14.80 2.58 6.86
CA GLU A 139 -14.29 1.23 7.06
C GLU A 139 -13.35 1.18 8.26
N TYR A 140 -12.50 2.19 8.42
CA TYR A 140 -11.57 2.31 9.56
C TYR A 140 -12.23 2.91 10.81
N ASP A 141 -13.04 3.96 10.66
CA ASP A 141 -13.63 4.71 11.79
C ASP A 141 -14.50 3.83 12.72
N ASN A 142 -15.03 2.73 12.18
CA ASN A 142 -15.87 1.78 12.92
C ASN A 142 -15.09 0.64 13.61
N THR A 143 -13.77 0.75 13.74
CA THR A 143 -12.91 -0.33 14.28
C THR A 143 -12.19 0.09 15.56
N GLN A 144 -11.99 -0.86 16.48
CA GLN A 144 -11.15 -0.68 17.66
C GLN A 144 -9.71 -1.06 17.37
N PHE A 145 -8.77 -0.56 18.19
CA PHE A 145 -7.36 -0.90 18.07
C PHE A 145 -7.13 -2.42 18.05
N GLY A 146 -6.40 -2.90 17.06
CA GLY A 146 -6.10 -4.32 16.82
C GLY A 146 -7.17 -5.07 16.05
N GLU A 147 -8.37 -4.51 15.85
CA GLU A 147 -9.43 -5.17 15.09
C GLU A 147 -9.15 -5.13 13.59
N GLU A 148 -9.66 -6.15 12.89
CA GLU A 148 -9.63 -6.20 11.44
C GLU A 148 -10.56 -5.14 10.83
N VAL A 149 -10.03 -4.37 9.88
CA VAL A 149 -10.77 -3.38 9.10
C VAL A 149 -11.53 -4.11 8.00
N LYS A 150 -12.85 -4.12 8.10
CA LYS A 150 -13.73 -4.78 7.13
C LYS A 150 -13.93 -3.87 5.92
N LEU A 151 -13.47 -4.35 4.77
CA LEU A 151 -13.64 -3.75 3.45
C LEU A 151 -14.77 -4.44 2.69
#